data_AF-A0A0K2RJA1-F1
#
_entry.id   AF-A0A0K2RJA1-F1
#
_cell.length_a   1.000
_cell.length_b   1.000
_cell.length_c   1.000
_cell.angle_alpha   90.00
_cell.angle_beta   90.00
_cell.angle_gamma   90.00
#
_symmetry.space_group_name_H-M   'P 1'
#
loop_
_entity.id
_entity.type
_entity.pdbx_description
1 polymer ?
#
loop_
_entity_poly.entity_id
_entity_poly.type
_entity_poly.pdbx_seq_one_letter_code
_entity_poly.pdbx_strand_id
1 'polypeptide(L)'
;MPRGVAWLVVRLLPVDAWAIAVTVAACLIVGGVAALVFHCSSALSSNTWVRLGFAAVPVLVAASPEEALGNLANLHWYFLYLAPWLLLKRPRTWAEGVLLTVAALLVGLTEIQAAVFVPLFLYRLRDARLWGPRLALLVGVGAQVFTTLAFPRENPAAPPVNWLSVVYGWFVDGPSAVMFGTAGQISRVVVRFGWVPVVLAGSSSLQRPRSSLFGVERARGLPQARSWAARSS
;
A
#
# COMPACT_ATOMS: atom_id res chain seq x y z
N MET A 1 6.01 4.06 -14.31
CA MET A 1 6.66 2.73 -14.46
C MET A 1 5.83 1.68 -15.23
N PRO A 2 4.51 1.49 -15.00
CA PRO A 2 3.75 0.38 -15.61
C PRO A 2 3.77 0.34 -17.15
N ARG A 3 3.65 1.51 -17.81
CA ARG A 3 3.68 1.61 -19.28
C ARG A 3 5.05 1.35 -19.90
N GLY A 4 6.13 1.68 -19.17
CA GLY A 4 7.50 1.43 -19.62
C GLY A 4 7.83 -0.06 -19.59
N VAL A 5 7.40 -0.77 -18.54
CA VAL A 5 7.49 -2.23 -18.46
C VAL A 5 6.67 -2.88 -19.58
N ALA A 6 5.41 -2.46 -19.77
CA ALA A 6 4.58 -2.97 -20.85
C ALA A 6 5.21 -2.76 -22.24
N TRP A 7 5.78 -1.58 -22.50
CA TRP A 7 6.48 -1.28 -23.75
C TRP A 7 7.71 -2.16 -23.97
N LEU A 8 8.51 -2.39 -22.93
CA LEU A 8 9.70 -3.25 -22.99
C LEU A 8 9.30 -4.71 -23.31
N VAL A 9 8.27 -5.21 -22.65
CA VAL A 9 7.78 -6.60 -22.84
C VAL A 9 7.25 -6.78 -24.26
N VAL A 10 6.44 -5.85 -24.78
CA VAL A 10 5.90 -5.91 -26.15
C VAL A 10 7.00 -5.91 -27.20
N ARG A 11 8.13 -5.24 -26.92
CA ARG A 11 9.22 -5.11 -27.89
C ARG A 11 10.16 -6.32 -27.94
N LEU A 12 10.20 -7.12 -26.88
CA LEU A 12 11.20 -8.19 -26.72
C LEU A 12 10.60 -9.59 -26.67
N LEU A 13 9.30 -9.76 -26.43
CA LEU A 13 8.68 -11.08 -26.24
C LEU A 13 7.54 -11.37 -27.23
N PRO A 14 7.39 -12.63 -27.67
CA PRO A 14 6.22 -13.08 -28.42
C PRO A 14 4.93 -12.88 -27.62
N VAL A 15 3.84 -12.59 -28.33
CA VAL A 15 2.51 -12.31 -27.74
C VAL A 15 2.06 -13.43 -26.80
N ASP A 16 2.38 -14.68 -27.11
CA ASP A 16 2.00 -15.87 -26.33
C ASP A 16 2.64 -15.90 -24.93
N ALA A 17 3.81 -15.28 -24.75
CA ALA A 17 4.53 -15.22 -23.47
C ALA A 17 4.21 -13.97 -22.65
N TRP A 18 3.40 -13.04 -23.17
CA TRP A 18 3.18 -11.73 -22.59
C TRP A 18 2.57 -11.79 -21.19
N ALA A 19 1.53 -12.60 -21.00
CA ALA A 19 0.85 -12.73 -19.71
C ALA A 19 1.78 -13.26 -18.61
N ILE A 20 2.63 -14.25 -18.93
CA ILE A 20 3.60 -14.81 -18.00
C ILE A 20 4.69 -13.79 -17.68
N ALA A 21 5.25 -13.12 -18.70
CA ALA A 21 6.30 -12.13 -18.50
C ALA A 21 5.82 -10.93 -17.65
N VAL A 22 4.61 -10.44 -17.92
CA VAL A 22 3.98 -9.36 -17.13
C VAL A 22 3.75 -9.80 -15.69
N THR A 23 3.26 -11.03 -15.48
CA THR A 23 3.05 -11.58 -14.14
C THR A 23 4.35 -11.70 -13.37
N VAL A 24 5.39 -12.26 -13.98
CA VAL A 24 6.72 -12.39 -13.37
C VAL A 24 7.29 -11.01 -13.03
N ALA A 25 7.21 -10.05 -13.95
CA ALA A 25 7.68 -8.68 -13.70
C ALA A 25 6.93 -8.02 -12.53
N ALA A 26 5.60 -8.18 -12.46
CA ALA A 26 4.81 -7.66 -11.36
C ALA A 26 5.21 -8.31 -10.02
N CYS A 27 5.34 -9.64 -9.97
CA CYS A 27 5.79 -10.36 -8.78
C CYS A 27 7.19 -9.93 -8.32
N LEU A 28 8.13 -9.71 -9.25
CA LEU A 28 9.47 -9.22 -8.93
C LEU A 28 9.43 -7.80 -8.34
N ILE A 29 8.59 -6.92 -8.89
CA ILE A 29 8.41 -5.56 -8.35
C ILE A 29 7.82 -5.63 -6.93
N VAL A 30 6.79 -6.44 -6.70
CA VAL A 30 6.19 -6.61 -5.37
C VAL A 30 7.21 -7.19 -4.38
N GLY A 31 7.99 -8.19 -4.78
CA GLY A 31 9.08 -8.74 -3.97
C GLY A 31 10.14 -7.68 -3.62
N GLY A 32 10.51 -6.84 -4.59
CA GLY A 32 11.41 -5.71 -4.37
C GLY A 32 10.86 -4.67 -3.39
N VAL A 33 9.56 -4.34 -3.51
CA VAL A 33 8.87 -3.47 -2.56
C VAL A 33 8.87 -4.07 -1.16
N ALA A 34 8.53 -5.35 -1.01
CA ALA A 34 8.54 -6.05 0.28
C ALA A 34 9.96 -6.05 0.90
N ALA A 35 10.99 -6.30 0.11
CA ALA A 35 12.38 -6.24 0.56
C ALA A 35 12.78 -4.83 1.02
N LEU A 36 12.38 -3.78 0.30
CA LEU A 36 12.60 -2.39 0.70
C LEU A 36 11.86 -2.03 1.98
N VAL A 37 10.62 -2.49 2.16
CA VAL A 37 9.86 -2.30 3.42
C VAL A 37 10.59 -3.00 4.57
N PHE A 38 11.04 -4.24 4.39
CA PHE A 38 11.82 -4.96 5.39
C PHE A 38 13.09 -4.20 5.77
N HIS A 39 13.79 -3.64 4.79
CA HIS A 39 14.98 -2.83 5.01
C HIS A 39 14.66 -1.52 5.75
N CYS A 40 13.67 -0.76 5.29
CA CYS A 40 13.31 0.54 5.84
C CYS A 40 12.67 0.45 7.23
N SER A 41 11.94 -0.62 7.54
CA SER A 41 11.31 -0.87 8.85
C SER A 41 12.30 -0.99 10.00
N SER A 42 13.59 -1.20 9.71
CA SER A 42 14.67 -1.09 10.72
C SER A 42 14.80 0.30 11.35
N ALA A 43 14.15 1.33 10.78
CA ALA A 43 14.04 2.65 11.39
C ALA A 43 13.03 2.70 12.56
N LEU A 44 12.08 1.76 12.63
CA LEU A 44 11.03 1.72 13.67
C LEU A 44 11.26 0.61 14.70
N SER A 45 11.75 -0.56 14.27
CA SER A 45 11.92 -1.72 15.16
C SER A 45 13.21 -2.46 14.84
N SER A 46 13.92 -2.91 15.88
CA SER A 46 15.07 -3.81 15.77
C SER A 46 14.65 -5.28 15.67
N ASN A 47 13.40 -5.62 16.03
CA ASN A 47 12.89 -7.00 16.03
C ASN A 47 12.61 -7.48 14.60
N THR A 48 13.32 -8.53 14.16
CA THR A 48 13.18 -9.13 12.84
C THR A 48 11.77 -9.61 12.52
N TRP A 49 11.05 -10.18 13.49
CA TRP A 49 9.70 -10.70 13.28
C TRP A 49 8.69 -9.58 13.01
N VAL A 50 8.81 -8.46 13.71
CA VAL A 50 7.97 -7.28 13.48
C VAL A 50 8.24 -6.71 12.09
N ARG A 51 9.51 -6.65 11.67
CA ARG A 51 9.91 -6.19 10.34
C ARG A 51 9.42 -7.12 9.23
N LEU A 52 9.48 -8.43 9.45
CA LEU A 52 8.90 -9.43 8.55
C LEU A 52 7.39 -9.25 8.45
N GLY A 53 6.71 -8.97 9.56
CA GLY A 53 5.29 -8.64 9.57
C GLY A 53 4.96 -7.47 8.65
N PHE A 54 5.69 -6.36 8.73
CA PHE A 54 5.50 -5.22 7.82
C PHE A 54 5.80 -5.54 6.36
N ALA A 55 6.83 -6.34 6.09
CA ALA A 55 7.24 -6.74 4.76
C ALA A 55 6.30 -7.78 4.12
N ALA A 56 5.58 -8.55 4.94
CA ALA A 56 4.60 -9.52 4.48
C ALA A 56 3.29 -8.87 4.01
N VAL A 57 2.96 -7.65 4.47
CA VAL A 57 1.72 -6.96 4.12
C VAL A 57 1.49 -6.87 2.59
N PRO A 58 2.43 -6.37 1.77
CA PRO A 58 2.27 -6.33 0.32
C PRO A 58 2.07 -7.70 -0.34
N VAL A 59 2.55 -8.77 0.29
CA VAL A 59 2.50 -10.14 -0.27
C VAL A 59 1.20 -10.85 0.14
N LEU A 60 0.82 -10.73 1.41
CA LEU A 60 -0.31 -11.45 1.99
C LEU A 60 -1.65 -10.75 1.76
N VAL A 61 -1.68 -9.41 1.78
CA VAL A 61 -2.92 -8.64 1.54
C VAL A 61 -3.33 -8.72 0.06
N ALA A 62 -2.35 -8.81 -0.83
CA ALA A 62 -2.54 -8.97 -2.27
C ALA A 62 -3.09 -10.33 -2.72
N ALA A 63 -3.40 -11.24 -1.79
CA ALA A 63 -4.05 -12.51 -2.10
C ALA A 63 -5.57 -12.36 -2.35
N SER A 64 -6.11 -11.14 -2.38
CA SER A 64 -7.52 -10.90 -2.72
C SER A 64 -7.80 -11.25 -4.20
N PRO A 65 -8.88 -11.98 -4.51
CA PRO A 65 -9.16 -12.51 -5.87
C PRO A 65 -9.22 -11.46 -6.99
N GLU A 66 -9.58 -10.22 -6.66
CA GLU A 66 -9.66 -9.09 -7.61
C GLU A 66 -8.32 -8.37 -7.81
N GLU A 67 -7.33 -8.64 -6.95
CA GLU A 67 -6.03 -7.95 -6.93
C GLU A 67 -4.86 -8.89 -7.23
N ALA A 68 -5.03 -9.77 -8.23
CA ALA A 68 -3.97 -10.68 -8.63
C ALA A 68 -2.61 -9.97 -8.75
N LEU A 69 -1.61 -10.49 -8.02
CA LEU A 69 -0.22 -9.99 -7.99
C LEU A 69 0.41 -9.80 -9.39
N GLY A 70 -0.16 -10.44 -10.42
CA GLY A 70 0.23 -10.29 -11.82
C GLY A 70 -0.30 -9.04 -12.53
N ASN A 71 -1.09 -8.19 -11.87
CA ASN A 71 -1.68 -7.02 -12.50
C ASN A 71 -0.82 -5.77 -12.31
N LEU A 72 -0.18 -5.30 -13.39
CA LEU A 72 0.59 -4.05 -13.40
C LEU A 72 -0.24 -2.82 -12.98
N ALA A 73 -1.57 -2.87 -13.15
CA ALA A 73 -2.45 -1.80 -12.73
C ALA A 73 -2.42 -1.59 -11.21
N ASN A 74 -2.23 -2.64 -10.42
CA ASN A 74 -2.28 -2.55 -8.95
C ASN A 74 -0.93 -2.21 -8.33
N LEU A 75 0.14 -2.09 -9.13
CA LEU A 75 1.47 -1.77 -8.61
C LEU A 75 1.53 -0.47 -7.80
N HIS A 76 0.62 0.46 -8.12
CA HIS A 76 0.54 1.74 -7.46
C HIS A 76 0.24 1.63 -5.96
N TRP A 77 -0.58 0.67 -5.52
CA TRP A 77 -0.86 0.42 -4.09
C TRP A 77 0.39 0.00 -3.32
N TYR A 78 1.24 -0.86 -3.90
CA TYR A 78 2.48 -1.27 -3.26
C TYR A 78 3.48 -0.12 -3.15
N PHE A 79 3.57 0.72 -4.19
CA PHE A 79 4.38 1.93 -4.13
C PHE A 79 3.85 2.95 -3.12
N LEU A 80 2.53 3.10 -3.00
CA LEU A 80 1.89 3.94 -1.99
C LEU A 80 2.24 3.43 -0.57
N TYR A 81 2.17 2.11 -0.35
CA TYR A 81 2.56 1.50 0.91
C TYR A 81 4.05 1.70 1.22
N LEU A 82 4.92 1.64 0.20
CA LEU A 82 6.36 1.85 0.35
C LEU A 82 6.73 3.31 0.72
N ALA A 83 5.98 4.29 0.21
CA ALA A 83 6.25 5.72 0.33
C ALA A 83 6.62 6.20 1.76
N PRO A 84 5.81 5.94 2.82
CA PRO A 84 6.15 6.39 4.16
C PRO A 84 7.47 5.80 4.68
N TRP A 85 7.79 4.54 4.35
CA TRP A 85 9.01 3.89 4.81
C TRP A 85 10.27 4.53 4.25
N LEU A 86 10.23 4.93 2.97
CA LEU A 86 11.34 5.63 2.31
C LEU A 86 11.61 7.00 2.93
N LEU A 87 10.56 7.68 3.40
CA LEU A 87 10.66 9.00 4.03
C LEU A 87 11.13 8.93 5.49
N LEU A 88 10.97 7.78 6.14
CA LEU A 88 11.35 7.55 7.54
C LEU A 88 12.78 7.01 7.68
N LYS A 89 13.26 6.23 6.71
CA LYS A 89 14.56 5.55 6.80
C LYS A 89 15.72 6.51 6.54
N ARG A 90 16.55 6.73 7.57
CA ARG A 90 17.82 7.45 7.45
C ARG A 90 18.86 6.57 6.73
N PRO A 91 19.46 7.02 5.61
CA PRO A 91 20.51 6.27 4.95
C PRO A 91 21.78 6.24 5.82
N ARG A 92 22.39 5.06 5.93
CA ARG A 92 23.64 4.83 6.65
C ARG A 92 24.85 4.96 5.72
N THR A 93 24.68 4.62 4.44
CA THR A 93 25.71 4.71 3.41
C THR A 93 25.24 5.58 2.24
N TRP A 94 26.18 6.04 1.42
CA TRP A 94 25.85 6.80 0.20
C TRP A 94 25.02 5.96 -0.79
N ALA A 95 25.41 4.69 -1.00
CA ALA A 95 24.68 3.77 -1.87
C ALA A 95 23.24 3.55 -1.40
N GLU A 96 23.02 3.43 -0.09
CA GLU A 96 21.66 3.37 0.48
C GLU A 96 20.90 4.67 0.23
N GLY A 97 21.54 5.82 0.36
CA GLY A 97 20.94 7.12 0.03
C GLY A 97 20.48 7.20 -1.43
N VAL A 98 21.31 6.74 -2.37
CA VAL A 98 20.96 6.67 -3.80
C VAL A 98 19.78 5.71 -4.02
N LEU A 99 19.82 4.51 -3.43
CA LEU A 99 18.75 3.52 -3.55
C LEU A 99 17.40 4.08 -3.06
N LEU A 100 17.37 4.68 -1.87
CA LEU A 100 16.15 5.28 -1.31
C LEU A 100 15.65 6.46 -2.14
N THR A 101 16.57 7.26 -2.68
CA THR A 101 16.25 8.42 -3.54
C THR A 101 15.61 7.97 -4.85
N VAL A 102 16.22 6.99 -5.52
CA VAL A 102 15.68 6.41 -6.76
C VAL A 102 14.33 5.74 -6.49
N ALA A 103 14.21 4.95 -5.42
CA ALA A 103 12.95 4.33 -5.05
C ALA A 103 11.84 5.37 -4.81
N ALA A 104 12.14 6.48 -4.11
CA ALA A 104 11.18 7.54 -3.85
C ALA A 104 10.76 8.28 -5.13
N LEU A 105 11.70 8.50 -6.07
CA LEU A 105 11.39 9.05 -7.38
C LEU A 105 10.44 8.13 -8.17
N LEU A 106 10.72 6.82 -8.18
CA LEU A 106 9.89 5.83 -8.87
C LEU A 106 8.47 5.76 -8.30
N VAL A 107 8.34 5.85 -6.97
CA VAL A 107 7.06 5.94 -6.27
C VAL A 107 6.30 7.20 -6.72
N GLY A 108 6.93 8.38 -6.63
CA GLY A 108 6.29 9.64 -7.01
C GLY A 108 5.91 9.70 -8.49
N LEU A 109 6.72 9.13 -9.38
CA LEU A 109 6.44 9.02 -10.82
C LEU A 109 5.40 7.96 -11.15
N THR A 110 4.99 7.12 -10.21
CA THR A 110 4.00 6.05 -10.47
C THR A 110 2.66 6.34 -9.82
N GLU A 111 2.64 7.06 -8.69
CA GLU A 111 1.42 7.31 -7.93
C GLU A 111 1.32 8.78 -7.47
N ILE A 112 0.29 9.47 -7.95
CA ILE A 112 -0.02 10.85 -7.58
C ILE A 112 -0.50 10.95 -6.12
N GLN A 113 -1.20 9.92 -5.63
CA GLN A 113 -1.69 9.83 -4.24
C GLN A 113 -0.54 9.80 -3.22
N ALA A 114 0.70 9.53 -3.63
CA ALA A 114 1.87 9.65 -2.75
C ALA A 114 2.03 11.09 -2.20
N ALA A 115 1.39 12.08 -2.82
CA ALA A 115 1.24 13.44 -2.30
C ALA A 115 0.66 13.48 -0.87
N VAL A 116 -0.17 12.51 -0.48
CA VAL A 116 -0.74 12.42 0.88
C VAL A 116 0.33 12.30 1.96
N PHE A 117 1.53 11.83 1.60
CA PHE A 117 2.66 11.69 2.53
C PHE A 117 3.58 12.92 2.55
N VAL A 118 3.29 13.98 1.79
CA VAL A 118 4.04 15.26 1.85
C VAL A 118 4.07 15.85 3.27
N PRO A 119 2.99 15.82 4.09
CA PRO A 119 3.07 16.28 5.47
C PRO A 119 4.13 15.54 6.31
N LEU A 120 4.49 14.30 5.95
CA LEU A 120 5.54 13.53 6.60
C LEU A 120 6.93 14.16 6.42
N PHE A 121 7.08 15.14 5.53
CA PHE A 121 8.33 15.85 5.32
C PHE A 121 8.65 16.75 6.51
N LEU A 122 7.61 17.22 7.21
CA LEU A 122 7.73 18.02 8.43
C LEU A 122 8.43 17.23 9.55
N TYR A 123 8.36 15.90 9.51
CA TYR A 123 9.11 15.04 10.42
C TYR A 123 10.60 15.15 10.14
N ARG A 124 11.41 15.57 11.12
CA ARG A 124 12.88 15.70 10.97
C ARG A 124 13.32 16.54 9.77
N LEU A 125 12.74 17.73 9.60
CA LEU A 125 13.10 18.65 8.50
C LEU A 125 14.60 19.01 8.44
N ARG A 126 15.25 19.12 9.59
CA ARG A 126 16.68 19.50 9.70
C ARG A 126 17.65 18.40 9.26
N ASP A 127 17.16 17.21 8.95
CA ASP A 127 17.99 16.08 8.61
C ASP A 127 18.37 16.05 7.12
N ALA A 128 19.54 16.60 6.78
CA ALA A 128 20.09 16.66 5.42
C ALA A 128 20.04 15.32 4.67
N ARG A 129 20.19 14.19 5.39
CA ARG A 129 20.23 12.84 4.80
C ARG A 129 18.89 12.37 4.24
N LEU A 130 17.78 12.96 4.67
CA LEU A 130 16.44 12.61 4.20
C LEU A 130 15.98 13.48 3.02
N TRP A 131 16.72 14.54 2.68
CA TRP A 131 16.33 15.45 1.61
C TRP A 131 16.38 14.81 0.23
N GLY A 132 17.31 13.90 -0.04
CA GLY A 132 17.37 13.17 -1.32
C GLY A 132 16.04 12.48 -1.67
N PRO A 133 15.58 11.51 -0.85
CA PRO A 133 14.29 10.84 -1.07
C PRO A 133 13.08 11.79 -1.10
N ARG A 134 13.08 12.84 -0.28
CA ARG A 134 12.00 13.85 -0.24
C ARG A 134 11.89 14.63 -1.53
N LEU A 135 13.00 15.18 -2.00
CA LEU A 135 13.04 15.95 -3.25
C LEU A 135 12.69 15.05 -4.43
N ALA A 136 13.22 13.82 -4.46
CA ALA A 136 12.86 12.83 -5.47
C ALA A 136 11.35 12.55 -5.52
N LEU A 137 10.72 12.35 -4.35
CA LEU A 137 9.27 12.14 -4.29
C LEU A 137 8.50 13.38 -4.79
N LEU A 138 8.90 14.59 -4.37
CA LEU A 138 8.27 15.84 -4.81
C LEU A 138 8.39 16.05 -6.31
N VAL A 139 9.55 15.76 -6.90
CA VAL A 139 9.75 15.84 -8.35
C VAL A 139 8.81 14.88 -9.06
N GLY A 140 8.70 13.63 -8.59
CA GLY A 140 7.80 12.64 -9.17
C GLY A 140 6.33 13.04 -9.08
N VAL A 141 5.87 13.41 -7.87
CA VAL A 141 4.50 13.87 -7.62
C VAL A 141 4.20 15.15 -8.40
N GLY A 142 5.13 16.10 -8.44
CA GLY A 142 5.00 17.35 -9.20
C GLY A 142 4.84 17.08 -10.70
N ALA A 143 5.61 16.15 -11.26
CA ALA A 143 5.45 15.73 -12.65
C ALA A 143 4.08 15.10 -12.93
N GLN A 144 3.56 14.30 -11.99
CA GLN A 144 2.23 13.69 -12.09
C GLN A 144 1.11 14.74 -12.02
N VAL A 145 1.18 15.67 -11.07
CA VAL A 145 0.24 16.79 -10.93
C VAL A 145 0.28 17.65 -12.18
N PHE A 146 1.47 18.05 -12.63
CA PHE A 146 1.63 18.84 -13.84
C PHE A 146 1.00 18.14 -15.06
N THR A 147 1.30 16.86 -15.26
CA THR A 147 0.73 16.08 -16.37
C THR A 147 -0.79 16.00 -16.29
N THR A 148 -1.34 15.84 -15.08
CA THR A 148 -2.79 15.77 -14.84
C THR A 148 -3.48 17.08 -15.18
N LEU A 149 -2.87 18.21 -14.84
CA LEU A 149 -3.41 19.55 -15.12
C LEU A 149 -3.22 19.96 -16.59
N ALA A 150 -2.09 19.58 -17.20
CA ALA A 150 -1.76 19.94 -18.58
C ALA A 150 -2.51 19.09 -19.61
N PHE A 151 -2.84 17.84 -19.27
CA PHE A 151 -3.55 16.90 -20.14
C PHE A 151 -4.77 16.31 -19.43
N PRO A 152 -5.83 17.10 -19.20
CA PRO A 152 -7.05 16.62 -18.59
C PRO A 152 -7.63 15.47 -19.42
N ARG A 153 -7.95 14.35 -18.76
CA ARG A 153 -8.71 13.28 -19.40
C ARG A 153 -10.18 13.63 -19.35
N GLU A 154 -10.70 14.13 -20.46
CA GLU A 154 -12.14 14.26 -20.63
C GLU A 154 -12.74 12.87 -20.80
N ASN A 155 -13.72 12.52 -19.97
CA ASN A 155 -14.56 11.34 -20.17
C ASN A 155 -15.95 11.84 -20.62
N PRO A 156 -16.27 11.79 -21.92
CA PRO A 156 -17.52 12.34 -22.46
C PRO A 156 -18.78 11.71 -21.86
N ALA A 157 -18.67 10.51 -21.29
CA ALA A 157 -19.77 9.78 -20.67
C ALA A 157 -19.85 9.96 -19.15
N ALA A 158 -18.89 10.64 -18.52
CA ALA A 158 -18.89 10.84 -17.08
C ALA A 158 -19.81 12.01 -16.69
N PRO A 159 -20.70 11.84 -15.71
CA PRO A 159 -21.43 12.95 -15.11
C PRO A 159 -20.46 14.02 -14.58
N PRO A 160 -20.85 15.30 -14.53
CA PRO A 160 -20.01 16.36 -13.98
C PRO A 160 -19.55 15.97 -12.56
N VAL A 161 -18.26 16.22 -12.28
CA VAL A 161 -17.61 15.85 -11.02
C VAL A 161 -18.27 16.62 -9.87
N ASN A 162 -19.13 15.93 -9.12
CA ASN A 162 -19.73 16.42 -7.89
C ASN A 162 -18.91 15.88 -6.70
N TRP A 163 -18.61 16.72 -5.71
CA TRP A 163 -17.93 16.30 -4.48
C TRP A 163 -18.70 15.21 -3.74
N LEU A 164 -20.04 15.18 -3.86
CA LEU A 164 -20.87 14.09 -3.35
C LEU A 164 -20.53 12.76 -4.02
N SER A 165 -20.14 12.75 -5.30
CA SER A 165 -19.71 11.54 -6.00
C SER A 165 -18.45 10.93 -5.38
N VAL A 166 -17.58 11.72 -4.75
CA VAL A 166 -16.42 11.21 -4.00
C VAL A 166 -16.87 10.47 -2.74
N VAL A 167 -17.86 11.01 -2.03
CA VAL A 167 -18.45 10.37 -0.84
C VAL A 167 -19.17 9.09 -1.25
N TYR A 168 -19.96 9.12 -2.31
CA TYR A 168 -20.64 7.93 -2.85
C TYR A 168 -19.63 6.86 -3.28
N GLY A 169 -18.60 7.25 -4.02
CA GLY A 169 -17.51 6.35 -4.43
C GLY A 169 -16.82 5.70 -3.23
N TRP A 170 -16.58 6.43 -2.15
CA TRP A 170 -15.98 5.87 -0.94
C TRP A 170 -16.84 4.76 -0.31
N PHE A 171 -18.16 4.92 -0.23
CA PHE A 171 -19.07 3.90 0.30
C PHE A 171 -19.20 2.67 -0.62
N VAL A 172 -19.15 2.88 -1.93
CA VAL A 172 -19.25 1.82 -2.95
C VAL A 172 -17.95 1.03 -3.06
N ASP A 173 -16.80 1.70 -3.16
CA ASP A 173 -15.54 1.01 -3.43
C ASP A 173 -14.81 0.56 -2.16
N GLY A 174 -15.07 1.18 -1.01
CA GLY A 174 -14.43 0.80 0.26
C GLY A 174 -15.21 -0.30 1.02
N PRO A 175 -16.16 0.08 1.88
CA PRO A 175 -16.87 -0.89 2.74
C PRO A 175 -17.68 -1.93 1.97
N SER A 176 -18.26 -1.53 0.83
CA SER A 176 -19.14 -2.40 0.05
C SER A 176 -18.36 -3.43 -0.75
N ALA A 177 -17.13 -3.13 -1.19
CA ALA A 177 -16.24 -4.13 -1.77
C ALA A 177 -15.88 -5.24 -0.77
N VAL A 178 -15.67 -4.88 0.50
CA VAL A 178 -15.38 -5.86 1.56
C VAL A 178 -16.60 -6.75 1.86
N MET A 179 -17.81 -6.20 1.82
CA MET A 179 -19.05 -6.91 2.18
C MET A 179 -19.68 -7.68 1.03
N PHE A 180 -19.63 -7.13 -0.19
CA PHE A 180 -20.37 -7.61 -1.35
C PHE A 180 -19.46 -8.05 -2.50
N GLY A 181 -18.14 -7.86 -2.39
CA GLY A 181 -17.16 -8.30 -3.36
C GLY A 181 -17.09 -7.38 -4.57
N THR A 182 -17.49 -7.91 -5.73
CA THR A 182 -17.23 -7.28 -7.03
C THR A 182 -18.12 -6.07 -7.31
N ALA A 183 -17.62 -5.11 -8.10
CA ALA A 183 -18.41 -3.94 -8.53
C ALA A 183 -19.73 -4.33 -9.23
N GLY A 184 -19.73 -5.44 -9.97
CA GLY A 184 -20.94 -5.98 -10.60
C GLY A 184 -21.94 -6.58 -9.60
N GLN A 185 -21.50 -7.12 -8.46
CA GLN A 185 -22.38 -7.53 -7.38
C GLN A 185 -22.93 -6.31 -6.64
N ILE A 186 -22.10 -5.31 -6.34
CA ILE A 186 -22.53 -4.08 -5.67
C ILE A 186 -23.57 -3.35 -6.52
N SER A 187 -23.34 -3.21 -7.83
CA SER A 187 -24.31 -2.62 -8.76
C SER A 187 -25.65 -3.36 -8.75
N ARG A 188 -25.63 -4.71 -8.76
CA ARG A 188 -26.86 -5.51 -8.66
C ARG A 188 -27.58 -5.34 -7.32
N VAL A 189 -26.84 -5.23 -6.21
CA VAL A 189 -27.43 -4.97 -4.89
C VAL A 189 -28.08 -3.58 -4.85
N VAL A 190 -27.41 -2.56 -5.40
CA VAL A 190 -27.94 -1.19 -5.45
C VAL A 190 -29.17 -1.10 -6.36
N VAL A 191 -29.16 -1.74 -7.53
CA VAL A 191 -30.31 -1.75 -8.43
C VAL A 191 -31.51 -2.48 -7.80
N ARG A 192 -31.27 -3.56 -7.04
CA ARG A 192 -32.34 -4.40 -6.49
C ARG A 192 -32.89 -3.92 -5.14
N PHE A 193 -32.05 -3.33 -4.29
CA PHE A 193 -32.39 -2.97 -2.91
C PHE A 193 -32.15 -1.50 -2.58
N GLY A 194 -31.73 -0.69 -3.56
CA GLY A 194 -31.34 0.69 -3.36
C GLY A 194 -30.02 0.85 -2.59
N TRP A 195 -29.76 2.06 -2.10
CA TRP A 195 -28.51 2.41 -1.41
C TRP A 195 -28.41 1.92 0.04
N VAL A 196 -29.50 1.39 0.61
CA VAL A 196 -29.58 1.02 2.03
C VAL A 196 -28.50 -0.01 2.43
N PRO A 197 -28.24 -1.11 1.69
CA PRO A 197 -27.22 -2.10 2.08
C PRO A 197 -25.80 -1.53 2.05
N VAL A 198 -25.51 -0.61 1.12
CA VAL A 198 -24.19 0.05 0.97
C VAL A 198 -23.91 0.99 2.15
N VAL A 199 -24.92 1.76 2.57
CA VAL A 199 -24.81 2.64 3.74
C VAL A 199 -24.67 1.81 5.03
N LEU A 200 -25.43 0.72 5.16
CA LEU A 200 -25.31 -0.19 6.30
C LEU A 200 -23.92 -0.83 6.37
N ALA A 201 -23.37 -1.30 5.24
CA ALA A 201 -22.01 -1.80 5.16
C ALA A 201 -20.99 -0.76 5.65
N GLY A 202 -21.08 0.49 5.18
CA GLY A 202 -20.20 1.57 5.62
C GLY A 202 -20.37 1.96 7.08
N SER A 203 -21.59 1.96 7.61
CA SER A 203 -21.83 2.26 9.03
C SER A 203 -21.32 1.13 9.96
N SER A 204 -21.42 -0.13 9.52
CA SER A 204 -20.95 -1.28 10.29
C SER A 204 -19.42 -1.38 10.36
N SER A 205 -18.70 -0.90 9.34
CA SER A 205 -17.24 -0.80 9.37
C SER A 205 -16.74 0.31 10.28
N LEU A 206 -17.51 1.39 10.43
CA LEU A 206 -17.28 2.45 11.43
C LEU A 206 -17.56 2.00 12.87
N GLN A 207 -18.46 1.04 13.07
CA GLN A 207 -18.90 0.60 14.40
C GLN A 207 -18.10 -0.55 14.99
N ARG A 208 -17.23 -1.25 14.24
CA ARG A 208 -16.41 -2.33 14.82
C ARG A 208 -15.47 -1.77 15.90
N PRO A 209 -15.69 -2.08 17.18
CA PRO A 209 -14.81 -1.61 18.24
C PRO A 209 -13.44 -2.27 18.07
N ARG A 210 -12.37 -1.48 18.21
CA ARG A 210 -10.95 -1.87 18.11
C ARG A 210 -10.52 -3.05 18.99
N SER A 211 -11.38 -3.57 19.86
CA SER A 211 -11.05 -4.63 20.81
C SER A 211 -10.93 -6.03 20.20
N SER A 212 -11.43 -6.27 18.97
CA SER A 212 -11.38 -7.61 18.37
C SER A 212 -10.15 -7.90 17.49
N LEU A 213 -9.29 -6.90 17.23
CA LEU A 213 -8.10 -7.07 16.38
C LEU A 213 -6.80 -7.34 17.17
N PHE A 214 -6.81 -7.12 18.48
CA PHE A 214 -5.72 -7.53 19.37
C PHE A 214 -6.24 -8.59 20.34
N GLY A 215 -6.33 -9.83 19.86
CA GLY A 215 -6.43 -11.02 20.69
C GLY A 215 -5.17 -11.18 21.52
N VAL A 216 -4.98 -10.33 22.52
CA VAL A 216 -4.09 -10.59 23.65
C VAL A 216 -4.89 -11.54 24.55
N GLU A 217 -4.74 -12.84 24.31
CA GLU A 217 -5.04 -13.85 25.31
C GLU A 217 -4.16 -13.54 26.53
N ARG A 218 -4.73 -12.79 27.46
CA ARG A 218 -4.22 -12.64 28.82
C ARG A 218 -4.44 -14.00 29.49
N ALA A 219 -3.47 -14.90 29.34
CA ALA A 219 -3.36 -16.10 30.16
C ALA A 219 -3.15 -15.67 31.62
N ARG A 220 -4.27 -15.47 32.32
CA ARG A 220 -4.32 -15.37 33.77
C ARG A 220 -4.23 -16.78 34.34
N GLY A 221 -3.24 -16.97 35.21
CA GLY A 221 -3.37 -17.86 36.35
C GLY A 221 -2.73 -19.24 36.19
N LEU A 222 -1.45 -19.34 36.58
CA LEU A 222 -1.03 -20.51 37.36
C LEU A 222 -0.37 -20.02 38.66
N PRO A 223 -0.75 -20.60 39.82
CA PRO A 223 -0.35 -20.12 41.13
C PRO A 223 1.11 -20.44 41.48
N GLN A 224 1.70 -19.56 42.28
CA GLN A 224 2.97 -19.75 42.95
C GLN A 224 2.97 -21.01 43.82
N ALA A 225 3.93 -21.90 43.62
CA ALA A 225 4.41 -22.86 44.61
C ALA A 225 5.95 -22.73 44.66
N ARG A 226 6.49 -21.82 45.48
CA ARG A 226 7.09 -22.10 46.81
C ARG A 226 7.94 -23.38 46.88
N SER A 227 9.25 -23.13 47.00
CA SER A 227 10.24 -23.77 47.88
C SER A 227 10.39 -25.29 47.84
N TRP A 228 11.55 -25.77 47.36
CA TRP A 228 12.34 -26.80 48.04
C TRP A 228 13.82 -26.63 47.65
N ALA A 229 14.53 -25.85 48.46
CA ALA A 229 15.96 -26.03 48.65
C ALA A 229 16.19 -27.16 49.67
N ALA A 230 17.35 -27.81 49.57
CA ALA A 230 17.99 -28.68 50.55
C ALA A 230 17.54 -30.15 50.63
N ARG A 231 18.37 -31.01 50.03
CA ARG A 231 18.93 -32.32 50.49
C ARG A 231 19.38 -33.06 49.22
N SER A 232 20.58 -33.62 49.07
CA SER A 232 21.63 -34.03 50.00
C SER A 232 22.86 -34.44 49.17
N SER A 233 24.05 -34.22 49.74
CA SER A 233 25.29 -35.03 49.64
C SER A 233 25.46 -36.01 48.48
#